data_AF-A0A6V8NUQ3-F1
#
_entry.id   AF-A0A6V8NUQ3-F1
#
_cell.length_a   1.000
_cell.length_b   1.000
_cell.length_c   1.000
_cell.angle_alpha   90.00
_cell.angle_beta   90.00
_cell.angle_gamma   90.00
#
_symmetry.space_group_name_H-M   'P 1'
#
loop_
_entity.id
_entity.type
_entity.pdbx_description
1 polymer ?
#
loop_
_entity_poly.entity_id
_entity_poly.type
_entity_poly.pdbx_seq_one_letter_code
_entity_poly.pdbx_strand_id
1 'polypeptide(L)'
;MKQPAFELDSKFVGALPILNNVLKRLHFSQLLRRHLPLPDPRAKMAPAQALEVLTRNLILARVPLYAIREWARQVTPDLLGLESDSAQDLSDDRLGRALDRLFDVDRNAFLTEFVLHMIRVFQIDLEQFHNDSTSITLQGEYAEADGRRVRGKPTRVISHGFNKDHRPDLKQLLWILTVSADGVVPVLFKVADGNTEDSTTHIETWTTLRRLVGRPDFLYVADSKLCTGDNLQFIHSQSGYFVTVLPQSRKEDKLFKDWLQAHSADWKEIARRPNPIRKDGPWEIIMTVESPIPDANGFRLIWYHSSFKRERDSQSRQTAINRAWKALETIAEVLEGPRCRYRQREGVAKKAEEILRQAGASRWLQYDIEQIEEHAYRRKAGTPRFGHALATRNKDPLPSPLEADPGNDRI
;
A
#
# COMPACT_ATOMS: atom_id res chain seq x y z
N MET A 1 4.29 -65.08 -23.50
CA MET A 1 3.62 -63.98 -22.77
C MET A 1 4.41 -62.71 -23.03
N LYS A 2 3.82 -61.69 -23.68
CA LYS A 2 4.45 -60.36 -23.78
C LYS A 2 4.41 -59.75 -22.37
N GLN A 3 5.55 -59.35 -21.82
CA GLN A 3 5.58 -58.54 -20.60
C GLN A 3 4.74 -57.27 -20.83
N PRO A 4 3.91 -56.85 -19.86
CA PRO A 4 3.18 -55.60 -20.00
C PRO A 4 4.18 -54.46 -20.19
N ALA A 5 3.90 -53.58 -21.15
CA ALA A 5 4.71 -52.39 -21.38
C ALA A 5 4.66 -51.52 -20.12
N PHE A 6 5.83 -51.20 -19.56
CA PHE A 6 5.91 -50.24 -18.46
C PHE A 6 5.65 -48.83 -19.02
N GLU A 7 4.72 -48.11 -18.41
CA GLU A 7 4.48 -46.70 -18.67
C GLU A 7 5.20 -45.87 -17.60
N LEU A 8 6.00 -44.88 -18.04
CA LEU A 8 6.68 -43.97 -17.14
C LEU A 8 5.70 -42.85 -16.75
N ASP A 9 5.29 -42.81 -15.48
CA ASP A 9 4.51 -41.71 -14.91
C ASP A 9 5.40 -40.83 -14.04
N SER A 10 5.67 -39.60 -14.50
CA SER A 10 6.49 -38.63 -13.77
C SER A 10 5.60 -37.68 -12.97
N LYS A 11 5.78 -37.65 -11.65
CA LYS A 11 5.02 -36.79 -10.72
C LYS A 11 5.90 -35.72 -10.07
N PHE A 12 5.27 -34.60 -9.75
CA PHE A 12 5.86 -33.46 -9.04
C PHE A 12 5.66 -33.59 -7.54
N VAL A 13 6.73 -33.37 -6.77
CA VAL A 13 6.72 -33.32 -5.31
C VAL A 13 6.79 -31.88 -4.80
N GLY A 14 7.69 -31.07 -5.36
CA GLY A 14 7.85 -29.66 -4.98
C GLY A 14 8.02 -29.41 -3.48
N ALA A 15 7.41 -28.34 -2.99
CA ALA A 15 7.42 -27.96 -1.57
C ALA A 15 6.30 -28.63 -0.74
N LEU A 16 5.53 -29.58 -1.31
CA LEU A 16 4.45 -30.26 -0.61
C LEU A 16 4.89 -30.98 0.66
N PRO A 17 6.07 -31.64 0.74
CA PRO A 17 6.51 -32.27 1.99
C PRO A 17 6.66 -31.27 3.14
N ILE A 18 7.20 -30.08 2.86
CA ILE A 18 7.37 -29.00 3.85
C ILE A 18 5.99 -28.48 4.27
N LEU A 19 5.14 -28.17 3.29
CA LEU A 19 3.78 -27.70 3.54
C LEU A 19 2.97 -28.71 4.36
N ASN A 20 3.02 -29.99 3.99
CA ASN A 20 2.30 -31.06 4.69
C ASN A 20 2.80 -31.24 6.12
N ASN A 21 4.10 -31.06 6.38
CA ASN A 21 4.62 -31.06 7.74
C ASN A 21 3.97 -29.95 8.59
N VAL A 22 3.89 -28.73 8.05
CA VAL A 22 3.25 -27.60 8.72
C VAL A 22 1.75 -27.85 8.93
N LEU A 23 1.02 -28.26 7.89
CA LEU A 23 -0.41 -28.57 7.98
C LEU A 23 -0.71 -29.69 8.99
N LYS A 24 0.18 -30.69 9.11
CA LYS A 24 0.07 -31.77 10.10
C LYS A 24 0.22 -31.25 11.52
N ARG A 25 1.22 -30.41 11.79
CA ARG A 25 1.42 -29.74 13.09
C ARG A 25 0.23 -28.86 13.47
N LEU A 26 -0.38 -28.22 12.47
CA LEU A 26 -1.57 -27.38 12.63
C LEU A 26 -2.89 -28.17 12.73
N HIS A 27 -2.85 -29.51 12.64
CA HIS A 27 -4.05 -30.35 12.62
C HIS A 27 -5.13 -29.89 11.62
N PHE A 28 -4.69 -29.37 10.47
CA PHE A 28 -5.58 -28.69 9.52
C PHE A 28 -6.70 -29.61 8.99
N SER A 29 -6.38 -30.88 8.72
CA SER A 29 -7.37 -31.88 8.28
C SER A 29 -8.44 -32.12 9.36
N GLN A 30 -8.02 -32.27 10.61
CA GLN A 30 -8.93 -32.49 11.75
C GLN A 30 -9.80 -31.27 12.00
N LEU A 31 -9.23 -30.07 11.89
CA LEU A 31 -9.96 -28.82 12.00
C LEU A 31 -11.06 -28.71 10.93
N LEU A 32 -10.72 -28.96 9.66
CA LEU A 32 -11.70 -28.95 8.56
C LEU A 32 -12.83 -29.95 8.81
N ARG A 33 -12.50 -31.20 9.17
CA ARG A 33 -13.50 -32.25 9.44
C ARG A 33 -14.39 -31.95 10.64
N ARG A 34 -13.88 -31.22 11.65
CA ARG A 34 -14.64 -30.83 12.84
C ARG A 34 -15.69 -29.77 12.54
N HIS A 35 -15.35 -28.79 11.70
CA HIS A 35 -16.23 -27.65 11.40
C HIS A 35 -17.15 -27.91 10.22
N LEU A 36 -16.70 -28.66 9.22
CA LEU A 36 -17.49 -28.96 8.04
C LEU A 36 -18.55 -30.03 8.32
N PRO A 37 -19.70 -29.97 7.65
CA PRO A 37 -20.70 -31.03 7.74
C PRO A 37 -20.11 -32.36 7.29
N LEU A 38 -20.66 -33.45 7.82
CA LEU A 38 -20.32 -34.79 7.36
C LEU A 38 -20.53 -34.90 5.84
N PRO A 39 -19.67 -35.65 5.13
CA PRO A 39 -19.83 -35.86 3.70
C PRO A 39 -21.20 -36.48 3.41
N ASP A 40 -21.84 -36.03 2.33
CA ASP A 40 -22.98 -36.75 1.77
C ASP A 40 -22.48 -38.17 1.40
N PRO A 41 -23.13 -39.25 1.85
CA PRO A 41 -22.73 -40.62 1.50
C PRO A 41 -22.66 -40.89 -0.01
N ARG A 42 -23.34 -40.08 -0.82
CA ARG A 42 -23.32 -40.15 -2.29
C ARG A 42 -22.17 -39.36 -2.91
N ALA A 43 -21.49 -38.50 -2.13
CA ALA A 43 -20.37 -37.72 -2.61
C ALA A 43 -19.12 -38.60 -2.69
N LYS A 44 -18.49 -38.60 -3.87
CA LYS A 44 -17.22 -39.30 -4.11
C LYS A 44 -16.02 -38.71 -3.35
N MET A 45 -16.15 -37.46 -2.88
CA MET A 45 -15.09 -36.73 -2.19
C MET A 45 -15.68 -35.90 -1.07
N ALA A 46 -15.06 -35.97 0.10
CA ALA A 46 -15.45 -35.17 1.25
C ALA A 46 -15.12 -33.68 1.04
N PRO A 47 -15.96 -32.73 1.51
CA PRO A 47 -15.65 -31.30 1.44
C PRO A 47 -14.30 -30.93 2.05
N ALA A 48 -13.94 -31.54 3.19
CA ALA A 48 -12.65 -31.33 3.84
C ALA A 48 -11.47 -31.70 2.93
N GLN A 49 -11.57 -32.84 2.23
CA GLN A 49 -10.53 -33.30 1.30
C GLN A 49 -10.39 -32.37 0.09
N ALA A 50 -11.51 -31.88 -0.46
CA ALA A 50 -11.49 -30.89 -1.54
C ALA A 50 -10.82 -29.58 -1.11
N LEU A 51 -11.13 -29.06 0.08
CA LEU A 51 -10.52 -27.84 0.63
C LEU A 51 -9.04 -28.02 0.98
N GLU A 52 -8.65 -29.23 1.38
CA GLU A 52 -7.25 -29.59 1.59
C GLU A 52 -6.43 -29.52 0.29
N VAL A 53 -6.97 -30.00 -0.84
CA VAL A 53 -6.33 -29.87 -2.16
C VAL A 53 -6.29 -28.40 -2.57
N LEU A 54 -7.40 -27.67 -2.41
CA LEU A 54 -7.48 -26.25 -2.76
C LEU A 54 -6.48 -25.40 -1.97
N THR A 55 -6.31 -25.67 -0.67
CA THR A 55 -5.36 -24.96 0.19
C THR A 55 -3.92 -25.14 -0.31
N ARG A 56 -3.55 -26.38 -0.66
CA ARG A 56 -2.22 -26.67 -1.24
C ARG A 56 -2.03 -25.98 -2.59
N ASN A 57 -3.09 -25.95 -3.40
CA ASN A 57 -3.06 -25.25 -4.67
C ASN A 57 -2.83 -23.74 -4.48
N LEU A 58 -3.59 -23.08 -3.61
CA LEU A 58 -3.47 -21.64 -3.35
C LEU A 58 -2.07 -21.23 -2.85
N ILE A 59 -1.41 -22.11 -2.10
CA ILE A 59 -0.06 -21.85 -1.59
C ILE A 59 1.00 -22.05 -2.68
N LEU A 60 0.89 -23.11 -3.50
CA LEU A 60 1.98 -23.56 -4.37
C LEU A 60 1.83 -23.19 -5.86
N ALA A 61 0.61 -23.17 -6.38
CA ALA A 61 0.37 -23.16 -7.83
C ALA A 61 -0.62 -22.08 -8.29
N ARG A 62 -1.64 -21.77 -7.48
CA ARG A 62 -2.65 -20.73 -7.72
C ARG A 62 -3.33 -20.86 -9.09
N VAL A 63 -3.59 -22.09 -9.53
CA VAL A 63 -4.30 -22.34 -10.79
C VAL A 63 -5.81 -22.10 -10.57
N PRO A 64 -6.56 -21.68 -11.59
CA PRO A 64 -8.01 -21.48 -11.45
C PRO A 64 -8.73 -22.79 -11.14
N LEU A 65 -9.92 -22.71 -10.53
CA LEU A 65 -10.67 -23.88 -10.04
C LEU A 65 -10.85 -24.99 -11.09
N TYR A 66 -11.14 -24.62 -12.33
CA TYR A 66 -11.33 -25.57 -13.44
C TYR A 66 -10.05 -26.33 -13.82
N ALA A 67 -8.87 -25.82 -13.48
CA ALA A 67 -7.56 -26.40 -13.80
C ALA A 67 -6.96 -27.20 -12.62
N ILE A 68 -7.63 -27.25 -11.46
CA ILE A 68 -7.09 -27.93 -10.27
C ILE A 68 -7.00 -29.44 -10.49
N ARG A 69 -7.88 -30.04 -11.28
CA ARG A 69 -7.80 -31.47 -11.63
C ARG A 69 -6.53 -31.78 -12.41
N GLU A 70 -6.25 -30.99 -13.45
CA GLU A 70 -5.07 -31.16 -14.31
C GLU A 70 -3.77 -30.93 -13.53
N TRP A 71 -3.77 -29.95 -12.62
CA TRP A 71 -2.66 -29.73 -11.71
C TRP A 71 -2.47 -30.92 -10.75
N ALA A 72 -3.53 -31.40 -10.12
CA ALA A 72 -3.46 -32.51 -9.16
C ALA A 72 -2.96 -33.81 -9.81
N ARG A 73 -3.27 -34.06 -11.09
CA ARG A 73 -2.76 -35.22 -11.85
C ARG A 73 -1.24 -35.21 -12.05
N GLN A 74 -0.62 -34.05 -12.00
CA GLN A 74 0.84 -33.90 -12.13
C GLN A 74 1.56 -34.10 -10.79
N VAL A 75 0.82 -34.24 -9.68
CA VAL A 75 1.36 -34.34 -8.32
C VAL A 75 1.14 -35.75 -7.78
N THR A 76 2.01 -36.22 -6.91
CA THR A 76 1.78 -37.51 -6.22
C THR A 76 0.51 -37.42 -5.34
N PRO A 77 -0.50 -38.29 -5.53
CA PRO A 77 -1.81 -38.15 -4.86
C PRO A 77 -1.75 -38.11 -3.32
N ASP A 78 -0.85 -38.89 -2.73
CA ASP A 78 -0.62 -38.96 -1.28
C ASP A 78 -0.21 -37.60 -0.69
N LEU A 79 0.59 -36.81 -1.41
CA LEU A 79 0.99 -35.47 -1.00
C LEU A 79 -0.17 -34.47 -1.01
N LEU A 80 -1.25 -34.79 -1.72
CA LEU A 80 -2.49 -34.01 -1.74
C LEU A 80 -3.54 -34.53 -0.74
N GLY A 81 -3.24 -35.60 0.01
CA GLY A 81 -4.21 -36.27 0.87
C GLY A 81 -5.28 -37.01 0.06
N LEU A 82 -4.93 -37.45 -1.15
CA LEU A 82 -5.79 -38.21 -2.06
C LEU A 82 -5.32 -39.66 -2.12
N GLU A 83 -6.26 -40.58 -2.35
CA GLU A 83 -5.91 -41.94 -2.77
C GLU A 83 -5.52 -41.92 -4.26
N SER A 84 -4.78 -42.93 -4.73
CA SER A 84 -4.17 -42.95 -6.07
C SER A 84 -5.14 -42.62 -7.21
N ASP A 85 -6.41 -43.02 -7.07
CA ASP A 85 -7.44 -42.80 -8.09
C ASP A 85 -8.37 -41.62 -7.78
N SER A 86 -8.28 -40.97 -6.62
CA SER A 86 -9.23 -39.91 -6.22
C SER A 86 -9.04 -38.58 -6.95
N ALA A 87 -7.89 -38.38 -7.62
CA ALA A 87 -7.63 -37.14 -8.37
C ALA A 87 -8.64 -36.94 -9.53
N GLN A 88 -9.17 -38.02 -10.10
CA GLN A 88 -10.19 -37.94 -11.15
C GLN A 88 -11.53 -37.38 -10.65
N ASP A 89 -11.78 -37.50 -9.35
CA ASP A 89 -12.99 -37.01 -8.71
C ASP A 89 -12.91 -35.52 -8.36
N LEU A 90 -11.77 -34.84 -8.54
CA LEU A 90 -11.71 -33.38 -8.43
C LEU A 90 -12.52 -32.73 -9.55
N SER A 91 -13.30 -31.70 -9.27
CA SER A 91 -13.89 -30.82 -10.28
C SER A 91 -14.10 -29.44 -9.67
N ASP A 92 -14.16 -28.42 -10.51
CA ASP A 92 -14.58 -27.07 -10.15
C ASP A 92 -15.93 -27.08 -9.40
N ASP A 93 -16.91 -27.85 -9.87
CA ASP A 93 -18.20 -28.00 -9.19
C ASP A 93 -18.07 -28.50 -7.74
N ARG A 94 -17.20 -29.50 -7.51
CA ARG A 94 -17.01 -30.08 -6.17
C ARG A 94 -16.22 -29.14 -5.27
N LEU A 95 -15.21 -28.46 -5.82
CA LEU A 95 -14.45 -27.44 -5.10
C LEU A 95 -15.33 -26.25 -4.74
N GLY A 96 -16.18 -25.79 -5.65
CA GLY A 96 -17.19 -24.75 -5.42
C GLY A 96 -18.19 -25.15 -4.34
N ARG A 97 -18.75 -26.35 -4.42
CA ARG A 97 -19.64 -26.87 -3.36
C ARG A 97 -18.94 -27.00 -2.01
N ALA A 98 -17.65 -27.34 -2.00
CA ALA A 98 -16.88 -27.40 -0.76
C ALA A 98 -16.67 -25.99 -0.15
N LEU A 99 -16.45 -24.97 -0.98
CA LEU A 99 -16.43 -23.56 -0.58
C LEU A 99 -17.80 -23.09 -0.06
N ASP A 100 -18.90 -23.52 -0.69
CA ASP A 100 -20.25 -23.25 -0.18
C ASP A 100 -20.44 -23.86 1.21
N ARG A 101 -19.98 -25.10 1.43
CA ARG A 101 -20.03 -25.72 2.77
C ARG A 101 -19.18 -24.94 3.77
N LEU A 102 -18.01 -24.44 3.37
CA LEU A 102 -17.19 -23.57 4.23
C LEU A 102 -17.86 -22.22 4.51
N PHE A 103 -18.64 -21.67 3.58
CA PHE A 103 -19.44 -20.48 3.85
C PHE A 103 -20.53 -20.75 4.91
N ASP A 104 -21.11 -21.95 4.90
CA ASP A 104 -22.17 -22.37 5.82
C ASP A 104 -21.69 -22.62 7.25
N VAL A 105 -20.41 -22.91 7.49
CA VAL A 105 -19.87 -23.09 8.86
C VAL A 105 -19.66 -21.75 9.57
N ASP A 106 -19.55 -21.77 10.90
CA ASP A 106 -19.08 -20.61 11.65
C ASP A 106 -17.59 -20.38 11.36
N ARG A 107 -17.31 -19.60 10.30
CA ARG A 107 -15.95 -19.27 9.86
C ARG A 107 -15.17 -18.50 10.93
N ASN A 108 -15.83 -17.75 11.79
CA ASN A 108 -15.15 -17.04 12.87
C ASN A 108 -14.66 -18.03 13.94
N ALA A 109 -15.50 -19.00 14.33
CA ALA A 109 -15.11 -20.07 15.23
C ALA A 109 -13.98 -20.94 14.62
N PHE A 110 -14.13 -21.33 13.35
CA PHE A 110 -13.10 -22.08 12.61
C PHE A 110 -11.74 -21.36 12.61
N LEU A 111 -11.71 -20.07 12.24
CA LEU A 111 -10.47 -19.29 12.20
C LEU A 111 -9.90 -19.05 13.61
N THR A 112 -10.74 -18.79 14.59
CA THR A 112 -10.31 -18.57 15.98
C THR A 112 -9.64 -19.84 16.53
N GLU A 113 -10.25 -21.01 16.34
CA GLU A 113 -9.66 -22.28 16.75
C GLU A 113 -8.33 -22.54 16.05
N PHE A 114 -8.26 -22.29 14.73
CA PHE A 114 -7.04 -22.44 13.95
C PHE A 114 -5.91 -21.55 14.48
N VAL A 115 -6.18 -20.26 14.66
CA VAL A 115 -5.19 -19.29 15.14
C VAL A 115 -4.73 -19.62 16.55
N LEU A 116 -5.64 -19.94 17.47
CA LEU A 116 -5.27 -20.31 18.84
C LEU A 116 -4.42 -21.58 18.89
N HIS A 117 -4.68 -22.55 18.01
CA HIS A 117 -3.83 -23.74 17.88
C HIS A 117 -2.46 -23.37 17.30
N MET A 118 -2.43 -22.56 16.24
CA MET A 118 -1.20 -22.09 15.61
C MET A 118 -0.28 -21.34 16.59
N ILE A 119 -0.83 -20.40 17.36
CA ILE A 119 -0.11 -19.66 18.41
C ILE A 119 0.52 -20.63 19.41
N ARG A 120 -0.23 -21.62 19.89
CA ARG A 120 0.27 -22.62 20.84
C ARG A 120 1.33 -23.54 20.24
N VAL A 121 1.17 -23.98 19.00
CA VAL A 121 2.11 -24.93 18.36
C VAL A 121 3.44 -24.27 17.99
N PHE A 122 3.40 -23.00 17.60
CA PHE A 122 4.57 -22.25 17.18
C PHE A 122 5.11 -21.29 18.24
N GLN A 123 4.43 -21.18 19.40
CA GLN A 123 4.79 -20.28 20.49
C GLN A 123 4.93 -18.83 20.01
N ILE A 124 3.94 -18.39 19.22
CA ILE A 124 3.94 -17.07 18.58
C ILE A 124 3.85 -15.99 19.66
N ASP A 125 4.76 -15.03 19.60
CA ASP A 125 4.70 -13.86 20.47
C ASP A 125 3.54 -12.92 20.10
N LEU A 126 2.80 -12.51 21.13
CA LEU A 126 1.59 -11.69 21.06
C LEU A 126 1.79 -10.31 21.71
N GLU A 127 3.03 -9.89 21.95
CA GLU A 127 3.35 -8.57 22.52
C GLU A 127 3.16 -7.42 21.53
N GLN A 128 3.24 -7.69 20.22
CA GLN A 128 3.10 -6.65 19.19
C GLN A 128 2.32 -7.16 17.97
N PHE A 129 1.39 -6.34 17.51
CA PHE A 129 0.57 -6.59 16.33
C PHE A 129 0.68 -5.46 15.32
N HIS A 130 0.69 -5.85 14.05
CA HIS A 130 0.62 -4.93 12.92
C HIS A 130 -0.72 -5.15 12.21
N ASN A 131 -1.55 -4.11 12.15
CA ASN A 131 -2.81 -4.12 11.44
C ASN A 131 -2.70 -3.28 10.16
N ASP A 132 -3.12 -3.87 9.06
CA ASP A 132 -3.28 -3.17 7.79
C ASP A 132 -4.53 -3.69 7.08
N SER A 133 -5.08 -2.88 6.20
CA SER A 133 -6.15 -3.29 5.29
C SER A 133 -5.67 -3.19 3.84
N THR A 134 -6.28 -3.96 2.95
CA THR A 134 -6.04 -3.88 1.51
C THR A 134 -7.31 -4.17 0.74
N SER A 135 -7.32 -3.83 -0.54
CA SER A 135 -8.45 -4.09 -1.43
C SER A 135 -8.26 -5.44 -2.13
N ILE A 136 -9.27 -6.30 -2.10
CA ILE A 136 -9.37 -7.42 -3.06
C ILE A 136 -10.14 -6.89 -4.26
N THR A 137 -9.42 -6.65 -5.36
CA THR A 137 -9.98 -6.14 -6.61
C THR A 137 -10.69 -7.25 -7.39
N LEU A 138 -11.91 -7.00 -7.86
CA LEU A 138 -12.80 -7.99 -8.46
C LEU A 138 -13.30 -7.53 -9.83
N GLN A 139 -13.37 -8.50 -10.76
CA GLN A 139 -13.93 -8.32 -12.10
C GLN A 139 -15.10 -9.30 -12.30
N GLY A 140 -16.23 -8.79 -12.81
CA GLY A 140 -17.45 -9.56 -13.03
C GLY A 140 -18.73 -8.89 -12.49
N GLU A 141 -19.86 -9.55 -12.70
CA GLU A 141 -21.19 -9.00 -12.37
C GLU A 141 -21.47 -9.02 -10.86
N TYR A 142 -21.19 -10.12 -10.17
CA TYR A 142 -21.44 -10.30 -8.72
C TYR A 142 -22.81 -9.77 -8.26
N ALA A 143 -23.86 -9.92 -9.08
CA ALA A 143 -25.21 -9.41 -8.79
C ALA A 143 -25.80 -9.94 -7.47
N GLU A 144 -25.22 -11.03 -6.98
CA GLU A 144 -25.58 -11.81 -5.82
C GLU A 144 -24.85 -11.43 -4.52
N ALA A 145 -23.88 -10.51 -4.63
CA ALA A 145 -23.04 -10.04 -3.53
C ALA A 145 -23.44 -8.60 -3.13
N ASP A 146 -24.70 -8.45 -2.75
CA ASP A 146 -25.39 -7.20 -2.44
C ASP A 146 -25.76 -7.11 -0.95
N GLY A 147 -25.25 -8.01 -0.11
CA GLY A 147 -25.57 -8.07 1.32
C GLY A 147 -26.80 -8.92 1.65
N ARG A 148 -27.44 -9.54 0.64
CA ARG A 148 -28.59 -10.43 0.86
C ARG A 148 -28.24 -11.61 1.77
N ARG A 149 -29.26 -12.15 2.45
CA ARG A 149 -29.09 -13.32 3.31
C ARG A 149 -29.08 -14.59 2.47
N VAL A 150 -27.97 -15.30 2.49
CA VAL A 150 -27.82 -16.64 1.94
C VAL A 150 -27.62 -17.60 3.11
N ARG A 151 -28.49 -18.61 3.22
CA ARG A 151 -28.40 -19.68 4.24
C ARG A 151 -28.22 -19.11 5.67
N GLY A 152 -28.98 -18.06 5.97
CA GLY A 152 -29.01 -17.41 7.28
C GLY A 152 -27.90 -16.38 7.53
N LYS A 153 -26.97 -16.16 6.60
CA LYS A 153 -25.85 -15.21 6.74
C LYS A 153 -25.87 -14.15 5.64
N PRO A 154 -25.54 -12.89 5.94
CA PRO A 154 -25.38 -11.89 4.89
C PRO A 154 -24.18 -12.24 4.00
N THR A 155 -24.34 -12.08 2.68
CA THR A 155 -23.20 -12.00 1.77
C THR A 155 -22.41 -10.72 2.04
N ARG A 156 -21.17 -10.65 1.57
CA ARG A 156 -20.44 -9.39 1.55
C ARG A 156 -20.92 -8.55 0.37
N VAL A 157 -21.01 -7.24 0.58
CA VAL A 157 -21.34 -6.29 -0.48
C VAL A 157 -20.09 -6.05 -1.31
N ILE A 158 -20.07 -6.57 -2.53
CA ILE A 158 -19.02 -6.30 -3.51
C ILE A 158 -19.40 -4.99 -4.21
N SER A 159 -18.69 -3.90 -3.88
CA SER A 159 -18.99 -2.56 -4.37
C SER A 159 -17.73 -1.82 -4.83
N HIS A 160 -17.91 -0.64 -5.43
CA HIS A 160 -16.82 0.31 -5.60
C HIS A 160 -16.49 1.00 -4.27
N GLY A 161 -15.29 1.56 -4.19
CA GLY A 161 -14.83 2.36 -3.06
C GLY A 161 -13.42 2.88 -3.28
N PHE A 162 -12.72 3.24 -2.21
CA PHE A 162 -11.32 3.66 -2.28
C PHE A 162 -10.41 2.44 -2.51
N ASN A 163 -10.10 2.16 -3.77
CA ASN A 163 -9.30 0.99 -4.16
C ASN A 163 -7.79 1.25 -3.96
N LYS A 164 -7.12 0.39 -3.17
CA LYS A 164 -5.70 0.55 -2.85
C LYS A 164 -4.75 0.27 -4.02
N ASP A 165 -5.23 -0.35 -5.11
CA ASP A 165 -4.50 -0.53 -6.37
C ASP A 165 -4.73 0.64 -7.36
N HIS A 166 -5.38 1.72 -6.92
CA HIS A 166 -5.76 2.87 -7.76
C HIS A 166 -6.66 2.50 -8.94
N ARG A 167 -7.56 1.51 -8.74
CA ARG A 167 -8.57 1.09 -9.72
C ARG A 167 -10.01 1.36 -9.25
N PRO A 168 -10.43 2.64 -9.20
CA PRO A 168 -11.79 2.99 -8.74
C PRO A 168 -12.89 2.47 -9.68
N ASP A 169 -12.52 2.15 -10.93
CA ASP A 169 -13.38 1.54 -11.94
C ASP A 169 -13.73 0.07 -11.65
N LEU A 170 -13.04 -0.57 -10.70
CA LEU A 170 -13.26 -1.97 -10.34
C LEU A 170 -13.99 -2.10 -9.01
N LYS A 171 -14.79 -3.17 -8.90
CA LYS A 171 -15.41 -3.57 -7.63
C LYS A 171 -14.34 -4.13 -6.71
N GLN A 172 -14.61 -4.09 -5.41
CA GLN A 172 -13.70 -4.59 -4.41
C GLN A 172 -14.39 -5.17 -3.18
N LEU A 173 -13.59 -5.86 -2.37
CA LEU A 173 -13.86 -6.11 -0.96
C LEU A 173 -12.71 -5.53 -0.14
N LEU A 174 -12.99 -5.14 1.09
CA LEU A 174 -11.94 -4.74 2.02
C LEU A 174 -11.43 -5.96 2.78
N TRP A 175 -10.13 -6.17 2.75
CA TRP A 175 -9.44 -7.25 3.44
C TRP A 175 -8.58 -6.67 4.55
N ILE A 176 -8.96 -6.94 5.80
CA ILE A 176 -8.27 -6.47 7.00
C ILE A 176 -7.50 -7.64 7.60
N LEU A 177 -6.21 -7.41 7.84
CA LEU A 177 -5.30 -8.42 8.36
C LEU A 177 -4.52 -7.85 9.55
N THR A 178 -4.46 -8.62 10.63
CA THR A 178 -3.54 -8.38 11.73
C THR A 178 -2.54 -9.52 11.82
N VAL A 179 -1.26 -9.17 11.88
CA VAL A 179 -0.14 -10.11 12.02
C VAL A 179 0.62 -9.85 13.32
N SER A 180 1.20 -10.88 13.91
CA SER A 180 2.19 -10.72 14.98
C SER A 180 3.49 -10.13 14.43
N ALA A 181 4.20 -9.36 15.24
CA ALA A 181 5.57 -8.93 14.90
C ALA A 181 6.53 -10.13 14.83
N ASP A 182 6.25 -11.21 15.57
CA ASP A 182 6.96 -12.48 15.46
C ASP A 182 6.55 -13.23 14.19
N GLY A 183 7.47 -13.29 13.23
CA GLY A 183 7.32 -14.06 11.99
C GLY A 183 6.25 -13.57 11.01
N VAL A 184 5.62 -12.41 11.26
CA VAL A 184 4.53 -11.84 10.43
C VAL A 184 3.36 -12.82 10.31
N VAL A 185 3.06 -13.54 11.39
CA VAL A 185 2.04 -14.60 11.37
C VAL A 185 0.64 -13.99 11.52
N PRO A 186 -0.32 -14.29 10.62
CA PRO A 186 -1.69 -13.81 10.74
C PRO A 186 -2.40 -14.30 12.01
N VAL A 187 -2.86 -13.37 12.85
CA VAL A 187 -3.60 -13.67 14.08
C VAL A 187 -5.08 -13.27 14.00
N LEU A 188 -5.42 -12.34 13.11
CA LEU A 188 -6.80 -11.93 12.89
C LEU A 188 -7.01 -11.58 11.43
N PHE A 189 -8.11 -12.07 10.88
CA PHE A 189 -8.52 -11.87 9.50
C PHE A 189 -9.98 -11.44 9.47
N LYS A 190 -10.28 -10.41 8.69
CA LYS A 190 -11.66 -9.99 8.42
C LYS A 190 -11.80 -9.54 6.97
N VAL A 191 -12.89 -9.97 6.34
CA VAL A 191 -13.37 -9.38 5.08
C VAL A 191 -14.53 -8.46 5.42
N ALA A 192 -14.50 -7.25 4.91
CA ALA A 192 -15.59 -6.27 4.99
C ALA A 192 -16.06 -5.88 3.59
N ASP A 193 -17.15 -5.12 3.55
CA ASP A 193 -17.79 -4.69 2.30
C ASP A 193 -16.89 -3.70 1.55
N GLY A 194 -17.03 -3.63 0.22
CA GLY A 194 -16.12 -2.88 -0.66
C GLY A 194 -16.08 -1.36 -0.45
N ASN A 195 -17.05 -0.81 0.28
CA ASN A 195 -17.17 0.60 0.65
C ASN A 195 -16.94 0.85 2.14
N THR A 196 -16.46 -0.13 2.91
CA THR A 196 -16.18 0.03 4.34
C THR A 196 -15.04 1.03 4.55
N GLU A 197 -15.20 1.95 5.48
CA GLU A 197 -14.15 2.91 5.85
C GLU A 197 -13.19 2.28 6.89
N ASP A 198 -11.89 2.27 6.58
CA ASP A 198 -10.82 1.67 7.41
C ASP A 198 -10.83 2.15 8.88
N SER A 199 -11.00 3.45 9.09
CA SER A 199 -10.92 4.12 10.40
C SER A 199 -11.89 3.53 11.43
N THR A 200 -13.04 3.03 10.97
CA THR A 200 -14.11 2.48 11.81
C THR A 200 -13.82 1.08 12.33
N THR A 201 -12.80 0.40 11.80
CA THR A 201 -12.54 -1.02 12.03
C THR A 201 -11.55 -1.28 13.17
N HIS A 202 -10.77 -0.28 13.57
CA HIS A 202 -9.66 -0.47 14.51
C HIS A 202 -10.13 -0.79 15.94
N ILE A 203 -11.18 -0.13 16.45
CA ILE A 203 -11.71 -0.42 17.80
C ILE A 203 -12.18 -1.87 17.90
N GLU A 204 -12.91 -2.34 16.89
CA GLU A 204 -13.38 -3.73 16.84
C GLU A 204 -12.22 -4.72 16.73
N THR A 205 -11.25 -4.41 15.87
CA THR A 205 -10.04 -5.22 15.69
C THR A 205 -9.25 -5.32 16.99
N TRP A 206 -8.94 -4.20 17.63
CA TRP A 206 -8.22 -4.14 18.90
C TRP A 206 -8.96 -4.86 20.02
N THR A 207 -10.28 -4.69 20.11
CA THR A 207 -11.11 -5.39 21.10
C THR A 207 -11.09 -6.90 20.89
N THR A 208 -11.11 -7.36 19.64
CA THR A 208 -11.00 -8.78 19.30
C THR A 208 -9.64 -9.34 19.67
N LEU A 209 -8.55 -8.61 19.38
CA LEU A 209 -7.20 -8.98 19.78
C LEU A 209 -7.08 -9.06 21.30
N ARG A 210 -7.58 -8.07 22.05
CA ARG A 210 -7.59 -8.12 23.52
C ARG A 210 -8.28 -9.37 24.06
N ARG A 211 -9.39 -9.79 23.46
CA ARG A 211 -10.08 -11.04 23.86
C ARG A 211 -9.24 -12.29 23.53
N LEU A 212 -8.57 -12.29 22.37
CA LEU A 212 -7.72 -13.39 21.92
C LEU A 212 -6.45 -13.53 22.80
N VAL A 213 -5.79 -12.41 23.11
CA VAL A 213 -4.55 -12.38 23.90
C VAL A 213 -4.85 -12.47 25.42
N GLY A 214 -6.01 -11.97 25.85
CA GLY A 214 -6.42 -11.97 27.27
C GLY A 214 -5.88 -10.81 28.09
N ARG A 215 -5.10 -9.90 27.49
CA ARG A 215 -4.49 -8.72 28.14
C ARG A 215 -4.49 -7.51 27.19
N PRO A 216 -4.48 -6.26 27.72
CA PRO A 216 -4.52 -5.06 26.89
C PRO A 216 -3.14 -4.48 26.55
N ASP A 217 -2.07 -4.89 27.25
CA ASP A 217 -0.72 -4.31 27.24
C ASP A 217 0.14 -4.67 26.02
N PHE A 218 -0.48 -5.15 24.93
CA PHE A 218 0.21 -5.36 23.66
C PHE A 218 0.33 -4.05 22.87
N LEU A 219 1.35 -3.97 22.02
CA LEU A 219 1.58 -2.85 21.11
C LEU A 219 0.79 -3.04 19.81
N TYR A 220 -0.16 -2.14 19.57
CA TYR A 220 -0.96 -2.11 18.34
C TYR A 220 -0.42 -1.09 17.32
N VAL A 221 0.19 -1.59 16.25
CA VAL A 221 0.77 -0.75 15.18
C VAL A 221 -0.17 -0.73 13.98
N ALA A 222 -0.52 0.45 13.50
CA ALA A 222 -1.34 0.60 12.29
C ALA A 222 -0.98 1.87 11.51
N ASP A 223 -1.54 2.00 10.31
CA ASP A 223 -1.36 3.18 9.48
C ASP A 223 -2.03 4.44 10.06
N SER A 224 -2.02 5.53 9.29
CA SER A 224 -2.58 6.81 9.70
C SER A 224 -4.09 6.83 9.93
N LYS A 225 -4.84 5.81 9.49
CA LYS A 225 -6.29 5.70 9.74
C LYS A 225 -6.61 5.37 11.20
N LEU A 226 -5.64 4.84 11.94
CA LEU A 226 -5.73 4.69 13.39
C LEU A 226 -5.66 6.04 14.12
N CYS A 227 -5.05 7.07 13.52
CA CYS A 227 -4.80 8.37 14.14
C CYS A 227 -6.04 9.28 14.21
N THR A 228 -7.13 8.77 14.80
CA THR A 228 -8.33 9.55 15.15
C THR A 228 -8.44 9.66 16.67
N GLY A 229 -8.98 10.77 17.18
CA GLY A 229 -9.11 11.00 18.63
C GLY A 229 -9.87 9.87 19.32
N ASP A 230 -10.99 9.44 18.75
CA ASP A 230 -11.82 8.36 19.30
C ASP A 230 -11.06 7.02 19.37
N ASN A 231 -10.33 6.65 18.31
CA ASN A 231 -9.58 5.39 18.29
C ASN A 231 -8.45 5.39 19.33
N LEU A 232 -7.64 6.46 19.37
CA LEU A 232 -6.50 6.56 20.27
C LEU A 232 -6.96 6.64 21.73
N GLN A 233 -7.98 7.44 22.03
CA GLN A 233 -8.55 7.56 23.36
C GLN A 233 -9.18 6.24 23.83
N PHE A 234 -9.87 5.53 22.94
CA PHE A 234 -10.44 4.22 23.27
C PHE A 234 -9.33 3.24 23.71
N ILE A 235 -8.29 3.05 22.89
CA ILE A 235 -7.18 2.13 23.21
C ILE A 235 -6.50 2.54 24.52
N HIS A 236 -6.19 3.83 24.67
CA HIS A 236 -5.56 4.36 25.89
C HIS A 236 -6.42 4.13 27.13
N SER A 237 -7.73 4.40 27.07
CA SER A 237 -8.66 4.20 28.20
C SER A 237 -8.74 2.74 28.66
N GLN A 238 -8.41 1.80 27.77
CA GLN A 238 -8.36 0.38 28.06
C GLN A 238 -6.96 -0.12 28.47
N SER A 239 -6.02 0.80 28.75
CA SER A 239 -4.62 0.52 29.09
C SER A 239 -3.82 -0.18 27.98
N GLY A 240 -4.19 0.06 26.72
CA GLY A 240 -3.46 -0.44 25.56
C GLY A 240 -2.39 0.51 25.04
N TYR A 241 -1.41 -0.06 24.32
CA TYR A 241 -0.37 0.71 23.63
C TYR A 241 -0.64 0.75 22.13
N PHE A 242 -0.28 1.87 21.50
CA PHE A 242 -0.41 2.03 20.05
C PHE A 242 0.77 2.79 19.44
N VAL A 243 1.03 2.52 18.17
CA VAL A 243 1.88 3.35 17.30
C VAL A 243 1.14 3.55 15.98
N THR A 244 0.99 4.81 15.58
CA THR A 244 0.35 5.20 14.33
C THR A 244 1.15 6.32 13.66
N VAL A 245 0.91 6.52 12.37
CA VAL A 245 1.48 7.62 11.61
C VAL A 245 0.56 8.82 11.70
N LEU A 246 1.08 9.96 12.15
CA LEU A 246 0.36 11.22 12.10
C LEU A 246 0.14 11.65 10.63
N PRO A 247 -1.10 11.85 10.16
CA PRO A 247 -1.36 12.36 8.82
C PRO A 247 -0.74 13.75 8.61
N GLN A 248 -0.13 13.99 7.44
CA GLN A 248 0.45 15.32 7.11
C GLN A 248 -0.58 16.46 7.09
N SER A 249 -1.87 16.14 6.97
CA SER A 249 -2.96 17.12 7.02
C SER A 249 -3.24 17.67 8.42
N ARG A 250 -2.64 17.07 9.47
CA ARG A 250 -2.76 17.51 10.86
C ARG A 250 -2.00 18.81 11.09
N LYS A 251 -2.53 19.68 11.96
CA LYS A 251 -1.93 21.00 12.24
C LYS A 251 -0.54 20.87 12.86
N GLU A 252 -0.32 19.80 13.62
CA GLU A 252 0.93 19.49 14.30
C GLU A 252 2.12 19.34 13.33
N ASP A 253 1.89 18.84 12.11
CA ASP A 253 2.93 18.78 11.05
C ASP A 253 3.44 20.17 10.69
N LYS A 254 2.53 21.13 10.49
CA LYS A 254 2.90 22.52 10.22
C LYS A 254 3.58 23.17 11.44
N LEU A 255 3.01 22.98 12.62
CA LEU A 255 3.57 23.56 13.86
C LEU A 255 5.01 23.11 14.10
N PHE A 256 5.30 21.82 13.89
CA PHE A 256 6.66 21.31 14.05
C PHE A 256 7.62 21.86 12.99
N LYS A 257 7.18 21.95 11.72
CA LYS A 257 7.99 22.57 10.65
C LYS A 257 8.29 24.03 10.92
N ASP A 258 7.30 24.80 11.39
CA ASP A 258 7.47 26.21 11.77
C ASP A 258 8.43 26.33 12.97
N TRP A 259 8.32 25.43 13.96
CA TRP A 259 9.21 25.39 15.11
C TRP A 259 10.68 25.13 14.72
N LEU A 260 10.92 24.21 13.76
CA LEU A 260 12.26 23.89 13.23
C LEU A 260 12.96 25.06 12.51
N GLN A 261 12.20 26.07 12.06
CA GLN A 261 12.76 27.29 11.47
C GLN A 261 13.42 28.18 12.53
N ALA A 262 12.87 28.19 13.74
CA ALA A 262 13.35 29.03 14.83
C ALA A 262 14.24 28.29 15.86
N HIS A 263 14.28 26.96 15.82
CA HIS A 263 14.95 26.14 16.83
C HIS A 263 15.78 25.02 16.21
N SER A 264 16.75 24.49 16.97
CA SER A 264 17.48 23.26 16.63
C SER A 264 16.91 22.07 17.40
N ALA A 265 16.49 21.03 16.68
CA ALA A 265 16.12 19.75 17.26
C ALA A 265 17.36 18.91 17.61
N ASP A 266 17.35 18.27 18.78
CA ASP A 266 18.33 17.26 19.19
C ASP A 266 17.96 15.90 18.59
N TRP A 267 18.35 15.70 17.33
CA TRP A 267 18.09 14.46 16.59
C TRP A 267 18.97 13.32 17.11
N LYS A 268 18.35 12.19 17.45
CA LYS A 268 19.02 10.99 17.97
C LYS A 268 18.96 9.85 16.96
N GLU A 269 20.10 9.21 16.72
CA GLU A 269 20.15 8.01 15.87
C GLU A 269 19.48 6.84 16.58
N ILE A 270 18.47 6.23 15.95
CA ILE A 270 17.77 5.06 16.50
C ILE A 270 18.09 3.78 15.73
N ALA A 271 18.51 3.89 14.47
CA ALA A 271 18.81 2.75 13.65
C ALA A 271 19.72 3.14 12.49
N ARG A 272 20.56 2.17 12.10
CA ARG A 272 21.41 2.22 10.93
C ARG A 272 21.28 0.91 10.17
N ARG A 273 20.95 0.96 8.89
CA ARG A 273 20.77 -0.23 8.05
C ARG A 273 21.40 -0.08 6.67
N PRO A 274 21.75 -1.20 6.00
CA PRO A 274 22.31 -1.15 4.65
C PRO A 274 21.38 -0.40 3.69
N ASN A 275 21.97 0.26 2.70
CA ASN A 275 21.20 0.98 1.69
C ASN A 275 20.25 0.00 0.97
N PRO A 276 18.95 0.29 0.92
CA PRO A 276 17.96 -0.65 0.38
C PRO A 276 18.03 -0.82 -1.14
N ILE A 277 18.70 0.10 -1.85
CA ILE A 277 18.77 0.11 -3.32
C ILE A 277 20.17 -0.26 -3.82
N ARG A 278 21.21 0.36 -3.27
CA ARG A 278 22.60 0.21 -3.74
C ARG A 278 23.42 -0.53 -2.69
N LYS A 279 23.83 -1.78 -2.96
CA LYS A 279 24.63 -2.57 -2.00
C LYS A 279 25.88 -1.83 -1.48
N ASP A 280 26.52 -1.03 -2.33
CA ASP A 280 27.71 -0.24 -1.99
C ASP A 280 27.40 1.24 -1.67
N GLY A 281 26.12 1.58 -1.50
CA GLY A 281 25.67 2.93 -1.17
C GLY A 281 25.89 3.29 0.31
N PRO A 282 25.76 4.57 0.67
CA PRO A 282 25.82 4.99 2.06
C PRO A 282 24.71 4.33 2.87
N TRP A 283 25.01 3.99 4.12
CA TRP A 283 24.05 3.41 5.05
C TRP A 283 22.85 4.35 5.25
N GLU A 284 21.67 3.75 5.37
CA GLU A 284 20.48 4.49 5.79
C GLU A 284 20.55 4.70 7.31
N ILE A 285 20.55 5.98 7.70
CA ILE A 285 20.55 6.42 9.09
C ILE A 285 19.16 6.95 9.39
N ILE A 286 18.53 6.42 10.44
CA ILE A 286 17.22 6.84 10.91
C ILE A 286 17.42 7.62 12.21
N MET A 287 17.00 8.89 12.18
CA MET A 287 17.08 9.81 13.30
C MET A 287 15.67 10.11 13.81
N THR A 288 15.53 10.33 15.13
CA THR A 288 14.28 10.77 15.74
C THR A 288 14.46 11.97 16.63
N VAL A 289 13.37 12.70 16.86
CA VAL A 289 13.26 13.70 17.92
C VAL A 289 11.85 13.63 18.50
N GLU A 290 11.76 13.69 19.82
CA GLU A 290 10.47 13.82 20.49
C GLU A 290 9.95 15.24 20.27
N SER A 291 8.68 15.35 19.86
CA SER A 291 8.10 16.64 19.58
C SER A 291 7.98 17.45 20.88
N PRO A 292 8.35 18.75 20.87
CA PRO A 292 8.14 19.62 22.03
C PRO A 292 6.65 19.89 22.29
N ILE A 293 5.78 19.56 21.33
CA ILE A 293 4.33 19.78 21.39
C ILE A 293 3.67 18.40 21.22
N PRO A 294 2.84 17.93 22.17
CA PRO A 294 2.08 16.70 22.00
C PRO A 294 1.01 16.87 20.91
N ASP A 295 0.37 15.77 20.52
CA ASP A 295 -0.80 15.85 19.64
C ASP A 295 -1.97 16.56 20.34
N ALA A 296 -3.01 16.91 19.58
CA ALA A 296 -4.21 17.56 20.13
C ALA A 296 -4.90 16.78 21.26
N ASN A 297 -4.64 15.48 21.41
CA ASN A 297 -5.20 14.62 22.47
C ASN A 297 -4.22 14.40 23.63
N GLY A 298 -3.04 15.04 23.62
CA GLY A 298 -2.02 14.90 24.65
C GLY A 298 -1.09 13.68 24.48
N PHE A 299 -1.16 12.97 23.37
CA PHE A 299 -0.28 11.85 23.06
C PHE A 299 1.09 12.34 22.57
N ARG A 300 2.11 11.53 22.86
CA ARG A 300 3.49 11.78 22.45
C ARG A 300 3.59 11.74 20.93
N LEU A 301 4.25 12.74 20.35
CA LEU A 301 4.62 12.76 18.94
C LEU A 301 6.12 12.57 18.80
N ILE A 302 6.52 11.69 17.89
CA ILE A 302 7.92 11.43 17.58
C ILE A 302 8.10 11.68 16.08
N TRP A 303 8.94 12.66 15.77
CA TRP A 303 9.33 12.94 14.39
C TRP A 303 10.54 12.09 14.04
N TYR A 304 10.57 11.55 12.84
CA TYR A 304 11.71 10.81 12.34
C TYR A 304 12.04 11.24 10.93
N HIS A 305 13.32 11.20 10.58
CA HIS A 305 13.75 11.29 9.20
C HIS A 305 14.81 10.24 8.91
N SER A 306 14.86 9.83 7.65
CA SER A 306 15.85 8.88 7.13
C SER A 306 16.80 9.65 6.21
N SER A 307 18.11 9.39 6.32
CA SER A 307 19.11 9.94 5.39
C SER A 307 18.76 9.61 3.94
N PHE A 308 18.25 8.40 3.70
CA PHE A 308 17.82 7.94 2.40
C PHE A 308 16.58 8.67 1.88
N LYS A 309 15.57 8.88 2.74
CA LYS A 309 14.40 9.69 2.37
C LYS A 309 14.79 11.13 2.05
N ARG A 310 15.68 11.73 2.84
CA ARG A 310 16.20 13.09 2.61
C ARG A 310 16.90 13.20 1.25
N GLU A 311 17.75 12.24 0.90
CA GLU A 311 18.42 12.20 -0.40
C GLU A 311 17.41 12.09 -1.55
N ARG A 312 16.45 11.16 -1.44
CA ARG A 312 15.41 10.97 -2.45
C ARG A 312 14.54 12.21 -2.63
N ASP A 313 14.14 12.85 -1.53
CA ASP A 313 13.35 14.08 -1.56
C ASP A 313 14.15 15.24 -2.19
N SER A 314 15.46 15.31 -1.93
CA SER A 314 16.39 16.27 -2.57
C SER A 314 16.49 16.06 -4.08
N GLN A 315 16.73 14.82 -4.53
CA GLN A 315 16.78 14.48 -5.96
C GLN A 315 15.44 14.76 -6.66
N SER A 316 14.33 14.43 -6.01
CA SER A 316 12.98 14.69 -6.55
C SER A 316 12.74 16.19 -6.72
N ARG A 317 13.11 16.99 -5.72
CA ARG A 317 13.05 18.46 -5.78
C ARG A 317 13.93 19.01 -6.90
N GLN A 318 15.18 18.58 -7.00
CA GLN A 318 16.08 19.05 -8.07
C GLN A 318 15.53 18.70 -9.46
N THR A 319 14.96 17.51 -9.62
CA THR A 319 14.34 17.08 -10.88
C THR A 319 13.14 17.96 -11.24
N ALA A 320 12.29 18.29 -10.25
CA ALA A 320 11.16 19.18 -10.43
C ALA A 320 11.60 20.60 -10.83
N ILE A 321 12.59 21.16 -10.13
CA ILE A 321 13.17 22.48 -10.42
C ILE A 321 13.76 22.51 -11.83
N ASN A 322 14.60 21.54 -12.19
CA ASN A 322 15.23 21.50 -13.51
C ASN A 322 14.20 21.37 -14.64
N ARG A 323 13.13 20.60 -14.42
CA ARG A 323 12.03 20.47 -15.40
C ARG A 323 11.29 21.79 -15.58
N ALA A 324 10.95 22.46 -14.49
CA ALA A 324 10.30 23.75 -14.51
C ALA A 324 11.17 24.81 -15.19
N TRP A 325 12.46 24.87 -14.83
CA TRP A 325 13.43 25.81 -15.39
C TRP A 325 13.51 25.69 -16.91
N LYS A 326 13.76 24.48 -17.44
CA LYS A 326 13.82 24.24 -18.89
C LYS A 326 12.53 24.64 -19.61
N ALA A 327 11.37 24.39 -18.99
CA ALA A 327 10.09 24.77 -19.56
C ALA A 327 9.87 26.30 -19.54
N LEU A 328 10.34 26.99 -18.50
CA LEU A 328 10.32 28.46 -18.43
C LEU A 328 11.29 29.08 -19.45
N GLU A 329 12.49 28.54 -19.62
CA GLU A 329 13.44 28.94 -20.68
C GLU A 329 12.81 28.80 -22.07
N THR A 330 12.15 27.67 -22.33
CA THR A 330 11.45 27.44 -23.61
C THR A 330 10.38 28.51 -23.85
N ILE A 331 9.67 28.95 -22.80
CA ILE A 331 8.70 30.03 -22.93
C ILE A 331 9.37 31.38 -23.13
N ALA A 332 10.46 31.68 -22.41
CA ALA A 332 11.22 32.90 -22.60
C ALA A 332 11.68 33.05 -24.06
N GLU A 333 12.21 31.98 -24.66
CA GLU A 333 12.58 31.93 -26.07
C GLU A 333 11.38 32.18 -27.01
N VAL A 334 10.19 31.63 -26.68
CA VAL A 334 8.97 31.88 -27.46
C VAL A 334 8.48 33.32 -27.34
N LEU A 335 8.70 33.98 -26.20
CA LEU A 335 8.36 35.39 -25.99
C LEU A 335 9.24 36.33 -26.81
N GLU A 336 10.52 36.00 -26.97
CA GLU A 336 11.46 36.72 -27.83
C GLU A 336 11.25 36.43 -29.33
N GLY A 337 10.52 35.36 -29.66
CA GLY A 337 10.32 34.90 -31.03
C GLY A 337 9.34 35.76 -31.86
N PRO A 338 9.55 35.87 -33.20
CA PRO A 338 8.77 36.74 -34.09
C PRO A 338 7.29 36.31 -34.28
N ARG A 339 6.90 35.13 -33.78
CA ARG A 339 5.53 34.59 -33.86
C ARG A 339 4.92 34.34 -32.47
N CYS A 340 5.30 35.13 -31.48
CA CYS A 340 4.76 35.00 -30.14
C CYS A 340 3.24 35.21 -30.12
N ARG A 341 2.51 34.27 -29.50
CA ARG A 341 1.05 34.34 -29.30
C ARG A 341 0.68 34.95 -27.94
N TYR A 342 1.64 35.11 -27.03
CA TYR A 342 1.43 35.70 -25.71
C TYR A 342 1.70 37.20 -25.78
N ARG A 343 0.63 38.00 -25.92
CA ARG A 343 0.72 39.47 -26.03
C ARG A 343 0.37 40.23 -24.75
N GLN A 344 -0.10 39.50 -23.74
CA GLN A 344 -0.55 40.07 -22.47
C GLN A 344 0.20 39.39 -21.33
N ARG A 345 0.63 40.20 -20.35
CA ARG A 345 1.32 39.75 -19.14
C ARG A 345 0.55 38.64 -18.41
N GLU A 346 -0.77 38.75 -18.33
CA GLU A 346 -1.62 37.74 -17.69
C GLU A 346 -1.56 36.37 -18.37
N GLY A 347 -1.46 36.34 -19.70
CA GLY A 347 -1.34 35.09 -20.46
C GLY A 347 0.00 34.39 -20.22
N VAL A 348 1.07 35.17 -20.04
CA VAL A 348 2.40 34.67 -19.68
C VAL A 348 2.41 34.15 -18.24
N ALA A 349 1.84 34.92 -17.30
CA ALA A 349 1.73 34.53 -15.90
C ALA A 349 0.99 33.20 -15.73
N LYS A 350 -0.20 33.07 -16.33
CA LYS A 350 -0.99 31.82 -16.31
C LYS A 350 -0.20 30.63 -16.83
N LYS A 351 0.61 30.84 -17.88
CA LYS A 351 1.41 29.77 -18.47
C LYS A 351 2.63 29.39 -17.61
N ALA A 352 3.28 30.37 -16.99
CA ALA A 352 4.35 30.14 -16.03
C ALA A 352 3.82 29.39 -14.79
N GLU A 353 2.68 29.80 -14.23
CA GLU A 353 2.00 29.09 -13.14
C GLU A 353 1.64 27.65 -13.51
N GLU A 354 1.14 27.42 -14.74
CA GLU A 354 0.84 26.08 -15.23
C GLU A 354 2.10 25.21 -15.30
N ILE A 355 3.21 25.74 -15.79
CA ILE A 355 4.50 25.03 -15.82
C ILE A 355 4.95 24.66 -14.42
N LEU A 356 4.95 25.63 -13.49
CA LEU A 356 5.36 25.40 -12.11
C LEU A 356 4.49 24.33 -11.45
N ARG A 357 3.17 24.35 -11.71
CA ARG A 357 2.22 23.34 -11.21
C ARG A 357 2.48 21.95 -11.81
N GLN A 358 2.64 21.85 -13.13
CA GLN A 358 2.89 20.57 -13.82
C GLN A 358 4.24 19.95 -13.47
N ALA A 359 5.26 20.79 -13.28
CA ALA A 359 6.58 20.34 -12.84
C ALA A 359 6.63 20.03 -11.34
N GLY A 360 5.62 20.44 -10.56
CA GLY A 360 5.60 20.31 -9.10
C GLY A 360 6.55 21.28 -8.40
N ALA A 361 6.99 22.34 -9.07
CA ALA A 361 8.05 23.24 -8.60
C ALA A 361 7.55 24.56 -8.00
N SER A 362 6.23 24.78 -7.93
CA SER A 362 5.61 26.03 -7.45
C SER A 362 6.07 26.50 -6.07
N ARG A 363 6.57 25.57 -5.24
CA ARG A 363 7.08 25.89 -3.91
C ARG A 363 8.49 26.49 -3.92
N TRP A 364 9.31 26.16 -4.92
CA TRP A 364 10.75 26.44 -4.92
C TRP A 364 11.16 27.48 -5.96
N LEU A 365 10.32 27.71 -6.98
CA LEU A 365 10.59 28.68 -8.03
C LEU A 365 9.56 29.81 -7.99
N GLN A 366 10.07 31.02 -8.09
CA GLN A 366 9.31 32.22 -8.39
C GLN A 366 9.71 32.69 -9.78
N TYR A 367 8.85 33.48 -10.41
CA TYR A 367 9.14 34.07 -11.71
C TYR A 367 8.74 35.55 -11.68
N ASP A 368 9.47 36.35 -12.43
CA ASP A 368 9.12 37.73 -12.72
C ASP A 368 8.91 37.88 -14.22
N ILE A 369 7.99 38.78 -14.60
CA ILE A 369 7.71 39.10 -15.99
C ILE A 369 8.07 40.56 -16.21
N GLU A 370 9.16 40.79 -16.93
CA GLU A 370 9.59 42.10 -17.38
C GLU A 370 8.95 42.42 -18.74
N GLN A 371 8.39 43.62 -18.88
CA GLN A 371 7.81 44.09 -20.14
C GLN A 371 8.77 45.08 -20.80
N ILE A 372 9.26 44.72 -21.98
CA ILE A 372 10.14 45.59 -22.78
C ILE A 372 9.31 46.19 -23.93
N GLU A 373 9.23 47.51 -24.00
CA GLU A 373 8.56 48.21 -25.11
C GLU A 373 9.54 48.42 -26.28
N GLU A 374 9.41 47.61 -27.34
CA GLU A 374 10.14 47.84 -28.59
C GLU A 374 9.37 48.79 -29.52
N HIS A 375 9.85 50.03 -29.65
CA HIS A 375 9.35 50.97 -30.65
C HIS A 375 9.92 50.65 -32.05
N ALA A 376 9.18 49.87 -32.84
CA ALA A 376 9.53 49.63 -34.24
C ALA A 376 9.17 50.85 -35.12
N TYR A 377 10.17 51.67 -35.47
CA TYR A 377 9.97 52.78 -36.41
C TYR A 377 9.92 52.26 -37.85
N ARG A 378 8.73 52.23 -38.45
CA ARG A 378 8.57 51.92 -39.87
C ARG A 378 8.96 53.15 -40.70
N ARG A 379 10.20 53.20 -41.22
CA ARG A 379 10.60 54.22 -42.20
C ARG A 379 9.77 54.05 -43.48
N LYS A 380 8.87 55.00 -43.78
CA LYS A 380 8.45 55.26 -45.15
C LYS A 380 9.64 55.86 -45.90
N ALA A 381 9.91 55.38 -47.11
CA ALA A 381 10.93 55.93 -47.99
C ALA A 381 10.58 57.40 -48.34
N GLY A 382 11.49 58.32 -48.03
CA GLY A 382 11.38 59.74 -48.37
C GLY A 382 12.27 60.66 -47.53
N THR A 383 13.51 60.88 -48.01
CA THR A 383 14.42 62.06 -47.87
C THR A 383 14.89 62.50 -46.46
N PRO A 384 16.19 62.85 -46.27
CA PRO A 384 16.84 62.80 -44.96
C PRO A 384 16.76 64.12 -44.19
N ARG A 385 16.61 64.02 -42.86
CA ARG A 385 17.11 65.02 -41.91
C ARG A 385 17.88 64.32 -40.80
N PHE A 386 19.11 64.79 -40.59
CA PHE A 386 20.04 64.35 -39.58
C PHE A 386 19.53 64.65 -38.17
N GLY A 387 19.74 63.70 -37.25
CA GLY A 387 19.61 63.85 -35.81
C GLY A 387 20.34 62.69 -35.15
N HIS A 388 21.50 62.97 -34.57
CA HIS A 388 22.30 62.01 -33.82
C HIS A 388 21.58 61.64 -32.50
N ALA A 389 21.56 60.35 -32.17
CA ALA A 389 21.52 59.88 -30.78
C ALA A 389 22.12 58.46 -30.73
N LEU A 390 23.26 58.35 -30.05
CA LEU A 390 23.87 57.09 -29.62
C LEU A 390 23.08 56.55 -28.43
N ALA A 391 22.74 55.26 -28.42
CA ALA A 391 22.40 54.55 -27.20
C ALA A 391 23.18 53.23 -27.17
N THR A 392 24.12 53.18 -26.24
CA THR A 392 25.01 52.07 -25.90
C THR A 392 24.24 50.89 -25.33
N ARG A 393 24.53 49.70 -25.86
CA ARG A 393 24.04 48.43 -25.34
C ARG A 393 24.97 47.95 -24.22
N ASN A 394 24.62 48.19 -22.96
CA ASN A 394 25.25 47.45 -21.86
C ASN A 394 24.55 46.10 -21.73
N LYS A 395 25.24 45.06 -22.18
CA LYS A 395 24.97 43.68 -21.77
C LYS A 395 25.63 43.50 -20.41
N ASP A 396 24.87 43.63 -19.33
CA ASP A 396 25.28 42.97 -18.10
C ASP A 396 24.85 41.50 -18.17
N PRO A 397 25.71 40.56 -17.75
CA PRO A 397 25.40 39.15 -17.79
C PRO A 397 24.26 38.83 -16.82
N LEU A 398 23.33 37.98 -17.28
CA LEU A 398 22.30 37.34 -16.46
C LEU A 398 22.92 36.83 -15.14
N PRO A 399 22.24 37.01 -14.00
CA PRO A 399 22.75 36.47 -12.74
C PRO A 399 22.90 34.96 -12.85
N SER A 400 24.13 34.49 -12.60
CA SER A 400 24.46 33.10 -12.29
C SER A 400 23.50 32.56 -11.22
N PRO A 401 23.19 31.24 -11.20
CA PRO A 401 22.32 30.65 -10.19
C PRO A 401 22.75 31.13 -8.81
N LEU A 402 21.90 31.96 -8.19
CA LEU A 402 21.98 32.20 -6.75
C LEU A 402 21.94 30.82 -6.11
N GLU A 403 22.98 30.51 -5.35
CA GLU A 403 22.97 29.41 -4.40
C GLU A 403 21.63 29.46 -3.68
N ALA A 404 20.86 28.38 -3.80
CA ALA A 404 19.66 28.22 -3.01
C ALA A 404 20.03 28.51 -1.55
N ASP A 405 19.37 29.48 -0.95
CA ASP A 405 19.52 29.80 0.46
C ASP A 405 19.51 28.50 1.29
N PRO A 406 20.62 28.14 1.96
CA PRO A 406 20.69 26.94 2.78
C PRO A 406 19.71 26.99 3.97
N GLY A 407 19.04 28.13 4.22
CA GLY A 407 17.98 28.26 5.21
C GLY A 407 16.77 27.36 4.97
N ASN A 408 16.55 26.84 3.75
CA ASN A 408 15.42 25.95 3.44
C ASN A 408 15.78 24.45 3.46
N ASP A 409 17.02 24.09 3.86
CA ASP A 409 17.52 22.71 3.93
C ASP A 409 16.97 21.88 5.12
N ARG A 410 16.02 22.45 5.87
CA ARG A 410 15.33 21.78 6.99
C ARG A 410 13.89 21.42 6.62
N ILE A 411 13.71 20.45 5.71
CA ILE A 411 12.54 19.56 5.67
C ILE A 411 12.98 18.15 5.28
#